data_AF-A0A2V9SQM6-F1
#
_entry.id   AF-A0A2V9SQM6-F1
#
_cell.length_a   1.000
_cell.length_b   1.000
_cell.length_c   1.000
_cell.angle_alpha   90.00
_cell.angle_beta   90.00
_cell.angle_gamma   90.00
#
_symmetry.space_group_name_H-M   'P 1'
#
loop_
_entity.id
_entity.type
_entity.pdbx_description
1 polymer ?
#
loop_
_entity_poly.entity_id
_entity_poly.type
_entity_poly.pdbx_seq_one_letter_code
_entity_poly.pdbx_strand_id
1 'polypeptide(L)'
;MGLTALPRSPFWVNDNGTGFSTLYTGAGQRTPLFVTIPPAPGSPAGTLGTPTGTVGNISPNATDFTVTENGKSNRALFIFATLDGTISGWNPEVDGIDPTTGATHTTLASDRSNVGAVYTGLAIATNKEGQTFLYAADDGPNRRIDIFYDTFSLVKSFGDPAIPRGFSPCSFR
;
A
#
# COMPACT_ATOMS: atom_id res chain seq x y z
N MET A 1 1.89 11.95 -3.73
CA MET A 1 1.70 11.96 -5.20
C MET A 1 2.78 11.09 -5.81
N GLY A 2 2.43 10.00 -6.50
CA GLY A 2 3.39 9.11 -7.15
C GLY A 2 2.79 8.56 -8.46
N LEU A 3 3.63 8.46 -9.50
CA LEU A 3 3.30 7.95 -10.82
C LEU A 3 4.14 6.68 -11.05
N THR A 4 3.50 5.58 -11.47
CA THR A 4 4.22 4.39 -11.93
C THR A 4 3.64 3.88 -13.24
N ALA A 5 4.50 3.40 -14.13
CA ALA A 5 4.14 2.85 -15.44
C ALA A 5 5.04 1.65 -15.77
N LEU A 6 4.45 0.60 -16.36
CA LEU A 6 5.17 -0.55 -16.92
C LEU A 6 5.02 -0.60 -18.45
N PRO A 7 5.98 -1.19 -19.20
CA PRO A 7 5.85 -1.35 -20.64
C PRO A 7 4.70 -2.29 -21.01
N ARG A 8 3.74 -1.77 -21.80
CA ARG A 8 2.54 -2.42 -22.40
C ARG A 8 1.26 -2.52 -21.52
N SER A 9 1.02 -1.46 -20.72
CA SER A 9 -0.24 -1.02 -20.06
C SER A 9 -0.29 -1.31 -18.56
N PRO A 10 -0.98 -0.51 -17.71
CA PRO A 10 -1.45 0.89 -17.77
C PRO A 10 -0.88 1.72 -16.56
N PHE A 11 -1.06 3.05 -16.52
CA PHE A 11 -0.45 3.93 -15.48
C PHE A 11 -1.41 4.26 -14.33
N TRP A 12 -0.88 4.49 -13.14
CA TRP A 12 -1.64 4.86 -11.93
C TRP A 12 -1.30 6.28 -11.47
N VAL A 13 -2.31 7.03 -11.00
CA VAL A 13 -2.16 8.34 -10.34
C VAL A 13 -2.79 8.23 -8.95
N ASN A 14 -2.01 8.51 -7.90
CA ASN A 14 -2.52 8.63 -6.52
C ASN A 14 -2.70 10.11 -6.17
N ASP A 15 -3.93 10.51 -5.83
CA ASP A 15 -4.25 11.82 -5.25
C ASP A 15 -4.14 11.76 -3.72
N ASN A 16 -3.18 12.49 -3.15
CA ASN A 16 -3.01 12.61 -1.71
C ASN A 16 -4.05 13.62 -1.18
N GLY A 17 -4.99 13.16 -0.35
CA GLY A 17 -5.95 14.01 0.37
C GLY A 17 -7.44 13.65 0.25
N THR A 18 -7.82 12.62 -0.51
CA THR A 18 -9.25 12.26 -0.72
C THR A 18 -9.64 10.84 -0.29
N GLY A 19 -8.68 9.96 0.05
CA GLY A 19 -8.99 8.58 0.43
C GLY A 19 -9.11 7.59 -0.74
N PHE A 20 -8.72 7.96 -1.96
CA PHE A 20 -8.91 7.15 -3.17
C PHE A 20 -7.60 6.90 -3.96
N SER A 21 -7.52 5.76 -4.66
CA SER A 21 -6.53 5.48 -5.70
C SER A 21 -7.22 5.05 -6.98
N THR A 22 -6.83 5.61 -8.13
CA THR A 22 -7.51 5.37 -9.43
C THR A 22 -6.68 4.49 -10.35
N LEU A 23 -7.23 3.32 -10.73
CA LEU A 23 -6.69 2.40 -11.75
C LEU A 23 -7.07 2.87 -13.16
N TYR A 24 -6.09 2.98 -14.07
CA TYR A 24 -6.37 2.96 -15.51
C TYR A 24 -6.06 1.56 -16.02
N THR A 25 -6.83 0.99 -16.95
CA THR A 25 -6.49 -0.29 -17.64
C THR A 25 -6.12 -0.06 -19.11
N GLY A 26 -5.34 -0.98 -19.68
CA GLY A 26 -4.77 -0.91 -21.05
C GLY A 26 -5.75 -1.12 -22.19
N ALA A 27 -7.03 -1.35 -21.90
CA ALA A 27 -8.05 -1.71 -22.88
C ALA A 27 -9.02 -0.56 -23.21
N GLY A 28 -8.74 0.67 -22.74
CA GLY A 28 -9.57 1.84 -23.07
C GLY A 28 -10.95 1.88 -22.38
N GLN A 29 -11.24 0.95 -21.48
CA GLN A 29 -12.40 1.02 -20.58
C GLN A 29 -11.93 1.43 -19.19
N ARG A 30 -12.26 2.68 -18.83
CA ARG A 30 -12.05 3.25 -17.50
C ARG A 30 -13.13 2.69 -16.58
N THR A 31 -12.77 1.83 -15.63
CA THR A 31 -13.61 1.61 -14.46
C THR A 31 -13.08 2.56 -13.39
N PRO A 32 -13.77 3.67 -13.07
CA PRO A 32 -13.43 4.47 -11.90
C PRO A 32 -13.71 3.60 -10.67
N LEU A 33 -12.68 2.92 -10.19
CA LEU A 33 -12.78 2.11 -8.99
C LEU A 33 -12.50 3.03 -7.80
N PHE A 34 -13.52 3.24 -6.97
CA PHE A 34 -13.39 3.99 -5.73
C PHE A 34 -12.97 3.01 -4.63
N VAL A 35 -11.66 2.87 -4.43
CA VAL A 35 -11.09 2.02 -3.38
C VAL A 35 -11.02 2.82 -2.08
N THR A 36 -11.83 2.45 -1.09
CA THR A 36 -11.81 3.04 0.25
C THR A 36 -10.73 2.39 1.09
N ILE A 37 -9.83 3.19 1.64
CA ILE A 37 -8.78 2.71 2.55
C ILE A 37 -9.21 3.07 3.99
N PRO A 38 -9.35 2.08 4.89
CA PRO A 38 -9.82 2.33 6.24
C PRO A 38 -8.77 3.11 7.05
N PRO A 39 -9.19 3.93 8.03
CA PRO A 39 -8.28 4.56 8.97
C PRO A 39 -7.61 3.51 9.87
N ALA A 40 -6.60 3.92 10.64
CA ALA A 40 -6.01 3.06 11.65
C ALA A 40 -7.06 2.54 12.66
N PRO A 41 -6.99 1.26 13.08
CA PRO A 41 -7.85 0.72 14.13
C PRO A 41 -7.90 1.62 15.37
N GLY A 42 -9.11 1.84 15.89
CA GLY A 42 -9.33 2.71 17.06
C GLY A 42 -9.45 4.21 16.75
N SER A 43 -9.38 4.62 15.48
CA SER A 43 -9.67 6.01 15.07
C SER A 43 -11.11 6.42 15.42
N PRO A 44 -11.37 7.71 15.75
CA PRO A 44 -12.72 8.21 16.00
C PRO A 44 -13.69 7.92 14.86
N ALA A 45 -14.98 7.73 15.18
CA ALA A 45 -16.01 7.48 14.18
C ALA A 45 -16.07 8.61 13.14
N GLY A 46 -16.12 8.25 11.85
CA GLY A 46 -16.10 9.20 10.73
C GLY A 46 -14.70 9.60 10.25
N THR A 47 -13.62 9.08 10.87
CA THR A 47 -12.26 9.25 10.35
C THR A 47 -12.11 8.48 9.04
N LEU A 48 -11.55 9.14 8.02
CA LEU A 48 -11.18 8.51 6.75
C LEU A 48 -9.69 8.14 6.78
N GLY A 49 -9.30 7.06 6.09
CA GLY A 49 -7.89 6.71 5.94
C GLY A 49 -7.13 7.74 5.10
N THR A 50 -5.82 7.81 5.30
CA THR A 50 -4.93 8.79 4.66
C THR A 50 -3.96 8.13 3.67
N PRO A 51 -4.42 7.66 2.50
CA PRO A 51 -3.57 6.91 1.59
C PRO A 51 -2.51 7.78 0.92
N THR A 52 -1.30 7.24 0.81
CA THR A 52 -0.14 7.97 0.30
C THR A 52 0.54 7.22 -0.85
N GLY A 53 0.93 5.98 -0.57
CA GLY A 53 1.70 5.12 -1.45
C GLY A 53 0.88 3.91 -1.89
N THR A 54 1.00 3.57 -3.16
CA THR A 54 0.36 2.39 -3.76
C THR A 54 1.38 1.67 -4.61
N VAL A 55 1.43 0.34 -4.51
CA VAL A 55 2.26 -0.50 -5.37
C VAL A 55 1.45 -1.69 -5.87
N GLY A 56 1.70 -2.09 -7.12
CA GLY A 56 1.19 -3.37 -7.62
C GLY A 56 2.00 -4.52 -7.04
N ASN A 57 1.32 -5.59 -6.62
CA ASN A 57 2.03 -6.78 -6.17
C ASN A 57 2.65 -7.50 -7.38
N ILE A 58 3.97 -7.39 -7.51
CA ILE A 58 4.77 -8.01 -8.57
C ILE A 58 5.59 -9.20 -8.09
N SER A 59 5.33 -9.73 -6.88
CA SER A 59 6.02 -10.94 -6.43
C SER A 59 5.81 -12.08 -7.44
N PRO A 60 6.87 -12.82 -7.83
CA PRO A 60 6.71 -14.01 -8.65
C PRO A 60 6.01 -15.16 -7.93
N ASN A 61 5.93 -15.12 -6.59
CA ASN A 61 5.22 -16.12 -5.80
C ASN A 61 3.74 -15.74 -5.66
N ALA A 62 2.84 -16.65 -6.03
CA ALA A 62 1.39 -16.41 -6.06
C ALA A 62 0.76 -16.28 -4.66
N THR A 63 1.48 -16.58 -3.60
CA THR A 63 0.99 -16.54 -2.20
C THR A 63 1.51 -15.33 -1.42
N ASP A 64 2.48 -14.59 -1.96
CA ASP A 64 3.06 -13.45 -1.26
C ASP A 64 2.07 -12.29 -1.22
N PHE A 65 1.98 -11.65 -0.06
CA PHE A 65 1.11 -10.53 0.27
C PHE A 65 -0.37 -10.88 0.06
N THR A 66 -0.77 -12.02 0.60
CA THR A 66 -2.17 -12.47 0.64
C THR A 66 -2.95 -11.70 1.69
N VAL A 67 -4.15 -11.22 1.31
CA VAL A 67 -5.12 -10.62 2.24
C VAL A 67 -6.29 -11.57 2.45
N THR A 68 -6.85 -11.54 3.66
CA THR A 68 -7.95 -12.41 4.06
C THR A 68 -9.02 -11.61 4.77
N GLU A 69 -10.25 -11.66 4.27
CA GLU A 69 -11.41 -11.02 4.88
C GLU A 69 -12.65 -11.89 4.67
N ASN A 70 -13.53 -11.95 5.66
CA ASN A 70 -14.83 -12.64 5.55
C ASN A 70 -14.72 -14.09 5.04
N GLY A 71 -13.65 -14.80 5.41
CA GLY A 71 -13.40 -16.19 5.02
C GLY A 71 -12.85 -16.38 3.59
N LYS A 72 -12.60 -15.30 2.86
CA LYS A 72 -11.96 -15.33 1.53
C LYS A 72 -10.51 -14.92 1.65
N SER A 73 -9.63 -15.56 0.88
CA SER A 73 -8.20 -15.30 0.92
C SER A 73 -7.63 -15.31 -0.49
N ASN A 74 -6.94 -14.25 -0.87
CA ASN A 74 -6.24 -14.18 -2.16
C ASN A 74 -5.10 -13.16 -2.11
N ARG A 75 -4.13 -13.30 -3.01
CA ARG A 75 -3.01 -12.38 -3.21
C ARG A 75 -3.51 -10.98 -3.48
N ALA A 76 -3.05 -9.99 -2.71
CA ALA A 76 -3.35 -8.59 -2.99
C ALA A 76 -2.84 -8.26 -4.40
N LEU A 77 -3.68 -7.64 -5.23
CA LEU A 77 -3.29 -7.10 -6.53
C LEU A 77 -2.57 -5.76 -6.35
N PHE A 78 -3.07 -4.95 -5.42
CA PHE A 78 -2.50 -3.67 -5.03
C PHE A 78 -2.33 -3.61 -3.52
N ILE A 79 -1.27 -2.94 -3.09
CA ILE A 79 -0.93 -2.74 -1.68
C ILE A 79 -0.82 -1.23 -1.45
N PHE A 80 -1.39 -0.77 -0.35
CA PHE A 80 -1.55 0.64 0.00
C PHE A 80 -0.90 0.94 1.35
N ALA A 81 -0.33 2.12 1.46
CA ALA A 81 0.21 2.69 2.68
C ALA A 81 -0.59 3.92 3.09
N THR A 82 -0.65 4.19 4.39
CA THR A 82 -1.30 5.37 4.96
C THR A 82 -0.36 6.18 5.85
N LEU A 83 -0.64 7.48 5.99
CA LEU A 83 0.02 8.30 7.01
C LEU A 83 -0.35 7.87 8.43
N ASP A 84 -1.45 7.12 8.58
CA ASP A 84 -1.90 6.55 9.85
C ASP A 84 -1.06 5.33 10.27
N GLY A 85 -0.06 4.94 9.48
CA GLY A 85 0.87 3.86 9.82
C GLY A 85 0.33 2.47 9.51
N THR A 86 -0.63 2.37 8.60
CA THR A 86 -1.20 1.08 8.17
C THR A 86 -0.74 0.71 6.76
N ILE A 87 -0.70 -0.60 6.53
CA ILE A 87 -0.56 -1.21 5.21
C ILE A 87 -1.80 -2.07 4.97
N SER A 88 -2.45 -1.89 3.82
CA SER A 88 -3.60 -2.69 3.41
C SER A 88 -3.40 -3.25 2.01
N GLY A 89 -4.06 -4.37 1.72
CA GLY A 89 -4.06 -4.98 0.40
C GLY A 89 -5.47 -5.01 -0.19
N TRP A 90 -5.54 -5.05 -1.51
CA TRP A 90 -6.81 -5.15 -2.23
C TRP A 90 -6.81 -6.31 -3.22
N ASN A 91 -7.85 -7.11 -3.18
CA ASN A 91 -8.19 -8.08 -4.21
C ASN A 91 -9.73 -8.13 -4.36
N PRO A 92 -10.29 -7.95 -5.56
CA PRO A 92 -11.74 -7.89 -5.76
C PRO A 92 -12.47 -9.19 -5.39
N GLU A 93 -11.78 -10.34 -5.40
CA GLU A 93 -12.35 -11.61 -4.94
C GLU A 93 -12.50 -11.65 -3.41
N VAL A 94 -11.64 -10.93 -2.69
CA VAL A 94 -11.65 -10.81 -1.22
C VAL A 94 -12.58 -9.66 -0.80
N ASP A 95 -12.29 -8.45 -1.25
CA ASP A 95 -12.96 -7.23 -0.80
C ASP A 95 -14.31 -6.96 -1.49
N GLY A 96 -14.57 -7.63 -2.62
CA GLY A 96 -15.78 -7.42 -3.42
C GLY A 96 -15.81 -6.07 -4.13
N ILE A 97 -16.71 -5.93 -5.10
CA ILE A 97 -16.99 -4.66 -5.77
C ILE A 97 -18.51 -4.51 -5.80
N ASP A 98 -19.02 -3.38 -5.32
CA ASP A 98 -20.43 -3.04 -5.44
C ASP A 98 -20.79 -2.92 -6.94
N PRO A 99 -21.72 -3.74 -7.46
CA PRO A 99 -21.99 -3.79 -8.90
C PRO A 99 -22.75 -2.56 -9.41
N THR A 100 -23.30 -1.72 -8.52
CA THR A 100 -24.09 -0.53 -8.87
C THR A 100 -23.22 0.73 -8.87
N THR A 101 -22.33 0.85 -7.89
CA THR A 101 -21.52 2.04 -7.65
C THR A 101 -20.06 1.87 -8.03
N GLY A 102 -19.59 0.62 -8.19
CA GLY A 102 -18.17 0.32 -8.36
C GLY A 102 -17.32 0.55 -7.11
N ALA A 103 -17.95 0.75 -5.95
CA ALA A 103 -17.26 0.95 -4.68
C ALA A 103 -16.64 -0.35 -4.17
N THR A 104 -15.48 -0.24 -3.53
CA THR A 104 -14.78 -1.34 -2.85
C THR A 104 -13.96 -0.78 -1.69
N HIS A 105 -13.40 -1.65 -0.86
CA HIS A 105 -12.51 -1.29 0.25
C HIS A 105 -11.27 -2.16 0.25
N THR A 106 -10.24 -1.78 1.01
CA THR A 106 -9.04 -2.62 1.20
C THR A 106 -9.09 -3.38 2.51
N THR A 107 -8.52 -4.58 2.54
CA THR A 107 -8.29 -5.36 3.76
C THR A 107 -7.01 -4.91 4.47
N LEU A 108 -7.11 -4.58 5.76
CA LEU A 108 -5.94 -4.24 6.60
C LEU A 108 -5.00 -5.44 6.72
N ALA A 109 -3.73 -5.24 6.41
CA ALA A 109 -2.71 -6.28 6.41
C ALA A 109 -1.64 -6.09 7.49
N SER A 110 -1.30 -4.84 7.82
CA SER A 110 -0.39 -4.50 8.91
C SER A 110 -0.77 -3.18 9.54
N ASP A 111 -0.67 -3.09 10.87
CA ASP A 111 -0.90 -1.86 11.63
C ASP A 111 0.32 -1.57 12.51
N ARG A 112 0.91 -0.40 12.28
CA ARG A 112 2.07 0.12 12.99
C ARG A 112 1.80 1.53 13.53
N SER A 113 0.53 1.94 13.60
CA SER A 113 0.09 3.21 14.18
C SER A 113 0.56 3.37 15.64
N ASN A 114 0.59 2.26 16.40
CA ASN A 114 1.00 2.23 17.80
C ASN A 114 2.48 2.59 18.05
N VAL A 115 3.33 2.54 17.01
CA VAL A 115 4.73 2.99 17.08
C VAL A 115 4.95 4.30 16.34
N GLY A 116 3.87 5.02 16.02
CA GLY A 116 3.91 6.29 15.28
C GLY A 116 4.47 6.14 13.87
N ALA A 117 4.26 5.00 13.21
CA ALA A 117 4.63 4.85 11.82
C ALA A 117 3.81 5.80 10.95
N VAL A 118 4.47 6.42 9.96
CA VAL A 118 3.82 7.29 8.98
C VAL A 118 4.33 6.87 7.61
N TYR A 119 3.56 6.03 6.92
CA TYR A 119 3.99 5.49 5.64
C TYR A 119 3.65 6.44 4.51
N THR A 120 4.67 6.88 3.77
CA THR A 120 4.55 7.87 2.69
C THR A 120 4.70 7.25 1.31
N GLY A 121 5.32 6.07 1.23
CA GLY A 121 5.60 5.38 -0.02
C GLY A 121 5.83 3.89 0.18
N LEU A 122 5.57 3.12 -0.89
CA LEU A 122 5.80 1.68 -0.96
C LEU A 122 6.66 1.35 -2.18
N ALA A 123 7.53 0.37 -2.02
CA ALA A 123 8.23 -0.30 -3.10
C ALA A 123 8.23 -1.80 -2.84
N ILE A 124 8.29 -2.61 -3.88
CA ILE A 124 8.37 -4.06 -3.78
C ILE A 124 9.56 -4.53 -4.61
N ALA A 125 10.36 -5.44 -4.06
CA ALA A 125 11.51 -5.98 -4.77
C ALA A 125 11.71 -7.46 -4.42
N THR A 126 12.14 -8.21 -5.43
CA THR A 126 12.51 -9.62 -5.27
C THR A 126 14.03 -9.73 -5.35
N ASN A 127 14.65 -10.41 -4.38
CA ASN A 127 16.10 -10.65 -4.39
C ASN A 127 16.47 -11.76 -5.38
N LYS A 128 17.77 -12.05 -5.49
CA LYS A 128 18.29 -13.07 -6.43
C LYS A 128 17.85 -14.48 -6.05
N GLU A 129 17.52 -14.69 -4.79
CA GLU A 129 17.04 -15.94 -4.22
C GLU A 129 15.53 -16.16 -4.45
N GLY A 130 14.83 -15.22 -5.07
CA GLY A 130 13.38 -15.31 -5.34
C GLY A 130 12.50 -14.84 -4.17
N GLN A 131 13.09 -14.27 -3.13
CA GLN A 131 12.41 -13.72 -1.97
C GLN A 131 11.88 -12.32 -2.26
N THR A 132 10.59 -12.08 -2.07
CA THR A 132 10.01 -10.75 -2.25
C THR A 132 9.80 -10.03 -0.92
N PHE A 133 10.14 -8.74 -0.91
CA PHE A 133 9.96 -7.85 0.23
C PHE A 133 9.16 -6.62 -0.19
N LEU A 134 8.35 -6.13 0.73
CA LEU A 134 7.69 -4.83 0.64
C LEU A 134 8.44 -3.83 1.53
N TYR A 135 8.87 -2.74 0.94
CA TYR A 135 9.58 -1.65 1.60
C TYR A 135 8.61 -0.49 1.79
N ALA A 136 8.46 -0.03 3.02
CA ALA A 136 7.63 1.12 3.38
C ALA A 136 8.52 2.24 3.92
N ALA A 137 8.38 3.44 3.34
CA ALA A 137 9.04 4.63 3.84
C ALA A 137 8.28 5.16 5.05
N ASP A 138 8.87 5.07 6.24
CA ASP A 138 8.34 5.57 7.51
C ASP A 138 8.98 6.93 7.84
N ASP A 139 8.42 7.98 7.22
CA ASP A 139 8.95 9.36 7.28
C ASP A 139 8.41 10.15 8.48
N GLY A 140 7.74 9.47 9.41
CA GLY A 140 7.24 10.04 10.65
C GLY A 140 8.36 10.29 11.67
N PRO A 141 8.06 10.19 12.98
CA PRO A 141 9.11 10.28 14.01
C PRO A 141 10.20 9.22 13.88
N ASN A 142 9.91 8.10 13.20
CA ASN A 142 10.78 6.92 13.10
C ASN A 142 11.93 7.08 12.08
N ARG A 143 11.71 7.83 10.99
CA ARG A 143 12.72 8.14 9.94
C ARG A 143 13.51 6.92 9.46
N ARG A 144 12.79 5.94 8.95
CA ARG A 144 13.37 4.65 8.57
C ARG A 144 12.62 4.02 7.41
N ILE A 145 13.21 2.97 6.85
CA ILE A 145 12.51 2.06 5.94
C ILE A 145 12.13 0.82 6.73
N ASP A 146 10.84 0.54 6.80
CA ASP A 146 10.30 -0.71 7.34
C ASP A 146 10.16 -1.73 6.20
N ILE A 147 10.65 -2.94 6.44
CA ILE A 147 10.67 -4.03 5.46
C ILE A 147 9.75 -5.12 5.96
N PHE A 148 8.79 -5.47 5.12
CA PHE A 148 7.81 -6.51 5.33
C PHE A 148 8.08 -7.69 4.41
N TYR A 149 7.82 -8.89 4.92
CA TYR A 149 7.96 -10.14 4.19
C TYR A 149 6.62 -10.59 3.59
N ASP A 150 6.59 -11.80 3.04
CA ASP A 150 5.49 -12.42 2.29
C ASP A 150 4.10 -12.36 2.97
N THR A 151 4.04 -12.23 4.29
CA THR A 151 2.81 -12.25 5.09
C THR A 151 2.51 -10.88 5.69
N PHE A 152 3.07 -9.81 5.14
CA PHE A 152 3.06 -8.46 5.73
C PHE A 152 3.66 -8.42 7.14
N SER A 153 4.54 -9.36 7.45
CA SER A 153 5.27 -9.42 8.71
C SER A 153 6.50 -8.52 8.64
N LEU A 154 6.63 -7.60 9.59
CA LEU A 154 7.80 -6.73 9.69
C LEU A 154 9.03 -7.59 10.02
N VAL A 155 10.02 -7.60 9.12
CA VAL A 155 11.27 -8.36 9.30
C VAL A 155 12.42 -7.49 9.71
N LYS A 156 12.48 -6.25 9.23
CA LYS A 156 13.58 -5.35 9.54
C LYS A 156 13.19 -3.90 9.36
N SER A 157 13.80 -3.03 10.15
CA SER A 157 13.75 -1.59 9.98
C SER A 157 15.17 -1.07 9.79
N PHE A 158 15.37 -0.21 8.79
CA PHE A 158 16.64 0.46 8.54
C PHE A 158 16.45 1.96 8.64
N GLY A 159 17.04 2.57 9.67
CA GLY A 159 17.16 4.02 9.79
C GLY A 159 18.63 4.39 9.90
N ASP A 160 18.96 5.62 9.51
CA ASP A 160 20.27 6.20 9.79
C ASP A 160 20.18 7.07 11.07
N PRO A 161 20.79 6.65 12.19
CA PRO A 161 20.81 7.43 13.44
C PRO A 161 21.51 8.78 13.30
N ALA A 162 22.30 9.00 12.25
CA ALA A 162 23.14 10.17 12.06
C ALA A 162 22.49 11.29 11.24
N ILE A 163 21.29 11.12 10.68
CA ILE A 163 20.61 12.16 9.90
C ILE A 163 20.05 13.25 10.82
N PRO A 164 20.60 14.48 10.81
CA PRO A 164 20.07 15.60 11.58
C PRO A 164 18.66 15.96 11.09
N ARG A 165 17.83 16.56 11.98
CA ARG A 165 16.48 17.02 11.62
C ARG A 165 16.53 17.89 10.35
N GLY A 166 15.89 17.45 9.26
CA GLY A 166 15.70 18.27 8.05
C GLY A 166 15.97 17.61 6.70
N PHE A 167 16.30 16.33 6.63
CA PHE A 167 16.44 15.62 5.35
C PHE A 167 15.15 14.88 4.97
N SER A 168 14.55 15.27 3.84
CA SER A 168 13.54 14.48 3.13
C SER A 168 14.21 13.78 1.94
N PRO A 169 14.11 12.45 1.78
CA PRO A 169 14.62 11.77 0.60
C PRO A 169 13.82 12.14 -0.64
N CYS A 170 14.48 12.66 -1.68
CA CYS A 170 13.89 12.79 -3.01
C CYS A 170 13.72 11.41 -3.66
N SER A 171 12.61 11.22 -4.37
CA SER A 171 12.28 10.03 -5.15
C SER A 171 13.35 9.69 -6.19
N PHE A 172 13.71 8.41 -6.30
CA PHE A 172 14.53 7.92 -7.42
C PHE A 172 13.68 7.84 -8.69
N ARG A 173 14.28 8.29 -9.79
CA ARG A 173 13.72 8.38 -11.14
C ARG A 173 13.76 7.03 -11.86
#